data_AF-A0A164C3D4-F1
#
_entry.id   AF-A0A164C3D4-F1
#
_cell.length_a   1.000
_cell.length_b   1.000
_cell.length_c   1.000
_cell.angle_alpha   90.00
_cell.angle_beta   90.00
_cell.angle_gamma   90.00
#
_symmetry.space_group_name_H-M   'P 1'
#
loop_
_entity.id
_entity.type
_entity.pdbx_description
1 polymer ?
#
loop_
_entity_poly.entity_id
_entity_poly.type
_entity_poly.pdbx_seq_one_letter_code
_entity_poly.pdbx_strand_id
1 'polypeptide(L)'
;MNYPSRSEAESACREWQAQEAKVDYERELLGFEKRIKFEQENPRPDAAFWDDQIIDWEKQKLAYASKTIVESVVMSSRYCQSEQENSRFLGFENDAIKKGTYRDEAGKKGEWRVVKNFRY
;
A
#
# COMPACT_ATOMS: atom_id res chain seq x y z
N MET A 1 -27.25 -0.17 -4.75
CA MET A 1 -28.20 0.04 -3.64
C MET A 1 -28.27 1.54 -3.38
N ASN A 2 -29.46 2.06 -3.09
CA ASN A 2 -29.64 3.46 -2.69
C ASN A 2 -29.75 3.48 -1.16
N TYR A 3 -28.94 4.30 -0.52
CA TYR A 3 -28.87 4.48 0.92
C TYR A 3 -29.50 5.83 1.30
N PRO A 4 -30.12 5.94 2.49
CA PRO A 4 -30.79 7.18 2.90
C PRO A 4 -29.85 8.37 3.14
N SER A 5 -28.56 8.11 3.36
CA SER A 5 -27.56 9.14 3.62
C SER A 5 -26.17 8.77 3.11
N ARG A 6 -25.32 9.79 2.94
CA ARG A 6 -23.89 9.61 2.62
C ARG A 6 -23.19 8.71 3.63
N SER A 7 -23.49 8.89 4.92
CA SER A 7 -22.87 8.11 6.01
C SER A 7 -23.22 6.62 5.91
N GLU A 8 -24.48 6.30 5.58
CA GLU A 8 -24.92 4.91 5.41
C GLU A 8 -24.31 4.28 4.15
N ALA A 9 -24.23 5.01 3.03
CA ALA A 9 -23.55 4.52 1.84
C ALA A 9 -22.05 4.29 2.08
N GLU A 10 -21.39 5.17 2.83
CA GLU A 10 -20.00 5.02 3.21
C GLU A 10 -19.80 3.79 4.11
N SER A 11 -20.63 3.65 5.14
CA SER A 11 -20.58 2.54 6.09
C SER A 11 -20.79 1.21 5.38
N ALA A 12 -21.81 1.12 4.52
CA ALA A 12 -22.07 -0.07 3.73
C ALA A 12 -20.94 -0.40 2.74
N CYS A 13 -20.27 0.61 2.18
CA CYS A 13 -19.09 0.39 1.35
C CYS A 13 -17.93 -0.17 2.19
N ARG A 14 -17.64 0.44 3.34
CA ARG A 14 -16.59 -0.01 4.27
C ARG A 14 -16.83 -1.43 4.77
N GLU A 15 -18.07 -1.77 5.12
CA GLU A 15 -18.45 -3.14 5.51
C GLU A 15 -18.22 -4.14 4.38
N TRP A 16 -18.64 -3.80 3.16
CA TRP A 16 -18.38 -4.65 1.99
C TRP A 16 -16.89 -4.84 1.70
N GLN A 17 -16.08 -3.79 1.89
CA GLN A 17 -14.62 -3.87 1.80
C GLN A 17 -14.03 -4.76 2.90
N ALA A 18 -14.57 -4.70 4.13
CA ALA A 18 -14.08 -5.46 5.28
C ALA A 18 -14.47 -6.94 5.26
N GLN A 19 -15.55 -7.30 4.54
CA GLN A 19 -15.98 -8.70 4.37
C GLN A 19 -15.01 -9.55 3.54
N GLU A 20 -14.17 -8.92 2.72
CA GLU A 20 -13.21 -9.66 1.93
C GLU A 20 -11.96 -9.97 2.74
N ALA A 21 -11.49 -11.22 2.64
CA ALA A 21 -10.26 -11.63 3.29
C ALA A 21 -9.09 -10.82 2.75
N LYS A 22 -8.26 -10.32 3.67
CA LYS A 22 -6.98 -9.73 3.30
C LYS A 22 -6.03 -10.84 2.91
N VAL A 23 -5.20 -10.58 1.91
CA VAL A 23 -4.20 -11.52 1.40
C VAL A 23 -2.82 -11.00 1.80
N ASP A 24 -1.99 -11.89 2.32
CA ASP A 24 -0.58 -11.60 2.57
C ASP A 24 0.16 -11.61 1.23
N TYR A 25 0.82 -10.49 0.94
CA TYR A 25 1.54 -10.33 -0.31
C TYR A 25 2.98 -9.94 -0.06
N GLU A 26 3.91 -10.70 -0.63
CA GLU A 26 5.32 -10.36 -0.60
C GLU A 26 5.63 -9.34 -1.69
N ARG A 27 6.18 -8.19 -1.30
CA ARG A 27 6.72 -7.21 -2.25
C ARG A 27 8.17 -6.91 -1.94
N GLU A 28 8.96 -6.75 -3.00
CA GLU A 28 10.26 -6.10 -2.84
C GLU A 28 10.05 -4.62 -2.51
N LEU A 29 10.76 -4.15 -1.49
CA LEU A 29 10.83 -2.73 -1.16
C LEU A 29 11.49 -1.96 -2.30
N LEU A 30 11.05 -0.72 -2.51
CA LEU A 30 11.73 0.20 -3.41
C LEU A 30 12.99 0.76 -2.75
N GLY A 31 13.95 1.23 -3.55
CA GLY A 31 15.23 1.74 -3.02
C GLY A 31 15.08 2.86 -1.98
N PHE A 32 14.07 3.73 -2.11
CA PHE A 32 13.80 4.76 -1.10
C PHE A 32 13.17 4.18 0.18
N GLU A 33 12.31 3.17 0.08
CA GLU A 33 11.70 2.50 1.25
C GLU A 33 12.78 1.78 2.06
N LYS A 34 13.73 1.11 1.37
CA LYS A 34 14.89 0.49 2.00
C LYS A 34 15.73 1.52 2.78
N ARG A 35 15.93 2.72 2.22
CA ARG A 35 16.70 3.79 2.88
C ARG A 35 16.00 4.33 4.12
N ILE A 36 14.69 4.54 4.06
CA ILE A 36 13.89 4.99 5.22
C ILE A 36 13.93 3.93 6.32
N LYS A 37 13.77 2.65 5.96
CA LYS A 37 13.86 1.54 6.92
C LYS A 37 15.23 1.50 7.60
N PHE A 38 16.31 1.64 6.83
CA PHE A 38 17.66 1.72 7.40
C PHE A 38 17.80 2.87 8.41
N GLU A 39 17.28 4.06 8.11
CA GLU A 39 17.33 5.23 9.01
C GLU A 39 16.53 5.04 10.30
N GLN A 40 15.40 4.33 10.22
CA GLN A 40 14.59 4.00 11.39
C GLN A 40 15.29 2.99 12.31
N GLU A 41 15.97 2.01 11.71
CA GLU A 41 16.70 0.96 12.44
C GLU A 41 18.09 1.44 12.91
N ASN A 42 18.68 2.40 12.20
CA ASN A 42 20.04 2.90 12.41
C ASN A 42 20.02 4.44 12.38
N PRO A 43 19.69 5.10 13.51
CA PRO A 43 19.65 6.56 13.58
C PRO A 43 20.96 7.19 13.11
N ARG A 44 20.87 8.30 12.38
CA ARG A 44 22.05 9.00 11.88
C ARG A 44 22.92 9.50 13.05
N PRO A 45 24.25 9.28 13.02
CA PRO A 45 25.18 9.86 13.99
C PRO A 45 25.11 11.39 14.01
N ASP A 46 25.34 11.99 15.17
CA ASP A 46 25.39 13.45 15.31
C ASP A 46 26.54 14.04 14.49
N ALA A 47 26.20 15.04 13.66
CA ALA A 47 27.12 15.67 12.72
C ALA A 47 28.18 16.57 13.38
N ALA A 48 28.04 16.88 14.67
CA ALA A 48 28.90 17.84 15.33
C ALA A 48 30.35 17.36 15.58
N PHE A 49 30.65 16.05 15.46
CA PHE A 49 31.96 15.52 15.90
C PHE A 49 32.59 14.40 15.05
N TRP A 50 31.91 13.82 14.05
CA TRP A 50 32.37 12.57 13.43
C TRP A 50 32.10 12.45 11.91
N ASP A 51 32.89 13.13 11.07
CA ASP A 51 32.77 13.05 9.60
C ASP A 51 32.93 11.62 9.06
N ASP A 52 33.90 10.85 9.57
CA ASP A 52 34.14 9.46 9.10
C ASP A 52 32.98 8.52 9.43
N GLN A 53 32.31 8.71 10.57
CA GLN A 53 31.16 7.88 10.96
C GLN A 53 29.93 8.20 10.12
N ILE A 54 29.73 9.45 9.74
CA ILE A 54 28.66 9.85 8.83
C ILE A 54 28.90 9.24 7.45
N ILE A 55 30.12 9.32 6.94
CA ILE A 55 30.50 8.73 5.65
C ILE A 55 30.28 7.21 5.67
N ASP A 56 30.68 6.52 6.74
CA ASP A 56 30.48 5.08 6.86
C ASP A 56 28.98 4.73 6.96
N TRP A 57 28.23 5.48 7.74
CA TRP A 57 26.78 5.33 7.85
C TRP A 57 26.08 5.53 6.49
N GLU A 58 26.50 6.52 5.69
CA GLU A 58 25.97 6.74 4.34
C GLU A 58 26.32 5.57 3.39
N LYS A 59 27.53 5.02 3.49
CA LYS A 59 27.92 3.81 2.73
C LYS A 59 27.04 2.62 3.11
N GLN A 60 26.82 2.40 4.40
CA GLN A 60 25.95 1.32 4.90
C GLN A 60 24.50 1.49 4.41
N LYS A 61 23.98 2.71 4.43
CA LYS A 61 22.64 3.04 3.89
C LYS A 61 22.51 2.71 2.40
N LEU A 62 23.53 3.05 1.60
CA LEU A 62 23.54 2.72 0.17
C LEU A 62 23.66 1.21 -0.08
N ALA A 63 24.52 0.53 0.68
CA ALA A 63 24.66 -0.92 0.62
C ALA A 63 23.41 -1.67 1.10
N TYR A 64 22.65 -1.12 2.04
CA TYR A 64 21.35 -1.66 2.45
C TYR A 64 20.33 -1.49 1.32
N ALA A 65 20.29 -0.33 0.67
CA ALA A 65 19.36 -0.05 -0.43
C ALA A 65 19.61 -0.88 -1.70
N SER A 66 20.82 -1.43 -1.88
CA SER A 66 21.14 -2.32 -3.01
C SER A 66 20.73 -3.78 -2.79
N LYS A 67 20.41 -4.19 -1.57
CA LYS A 67 19.94 -5.56 -1.27
C LYS A 67 18.51 -5.76 -1.74
N THR A 68 18.18 -6.98 -2.18
CA THR A 68 16.78 -7.40 -2.35
C THR A 68 16.17 -7.62 -0.97
N ILE A 69 15.18 -6.79 -0.62
CA ILE A 69 14.49 -6.87 0.68
C ILE A 69 13.01 -7.03 0.37
N VAL A 70 12.47 -8.17 0.76
CA VAL A 70 11.06 -8.53 0.58
C VAL A 70 10.33 -8.37 1.91
N GLU A 71 9.15 -7.78 1.87
CA GLU A 71 8.27 -7.66 3.03
C GLU A 71 6.87 -8.18 2.70
N SER A 72 6.28 -8.87 3.68
CA SER A 72 4.88 -9.26 3.65
C SER A 72 4.00 -8.05 3.99
N VAL A 73 3.15 -7.66 3.05
CA VAL A 73 2.18 -6.59 3.21
C VAL A 73 0.78 -7.18 3.10
N VAL A 74 -0.05 -6.82 4.07
CA VAL A 74 -1.45 -7.21 4.08
C VAL A 74 -2.22 -6.31 3.12
N MET A 75 -2.76 -6.87 2.04
CA MET A 75 -3.55 -6.13 1.05
C MET A 75 -5.00 -6.62 1.00
N SER A 76 -5.94 -5.70 0.87
CA SER A 76 -7.33 -6.03 0.52
C SER A 76 -7.48 -6.03 -0.99
N SER A 77 -8.23 -7.00 -1.53
CA SER A 77 -8.64 -7.01 -2.93
C SER A 77 -9.82 -6.07 -3.20
N ARG A 78 -10.39 -5.43 -2.17
CA ARG A 78 -11.47 -4.45 -2.30
C ARG A 78 -11.07 -3.07 -1.78
N TYR A 79 -11.60 -2.04 -2.43
CA TYR A 79 -11.40 -0.65 -2.04
C TYR A 79 -12.63 0.19 -2.34
N CYS A 80 -12.93 1.14 -1.45
CA CYS A 80 -14.03 2.09 -1.61
C CYS A 80 -13.54 3.50 -1.95
N GLN A 81 -14.08 4.07 -3.03
CA GLN A 81 -13.81 5.46 -3.42
C GLN A 81 -15.09 6.29 -3.43
N SER A 82 -15.02 7.50 -2.90
CA SER A 82 -16.13 8.46 -3.01
C SER A 82 -16.12 9.13 -4.38
N GLU A 83 -17.28 9.18 -5.04
CA GLU A 83 -17.50 9.94 -6.27
C GLU A 83 -18.59 10.98 -6.00
N GLN A 84 -18.16 12.19 -5.67
CA GLN A 84 -19.04 13.26 -5.19
C GLN A 84 -20.06 13.72 -6.22
N GLU A 85 -19.68 13.75 -7.51
CA GLU A 85 -20.52 14.25 -8.61
C GLU A 85 -21.82 13.46 -8.78
N ASN A 86 -21.81 12.17 -8.46
CA ASN A 86 -22.95 11.27 -8.64
C ASN A 86 -23.51 10.75 -7.32
N SER A 87 -23.19 11.41 -6.19
CA SER A 87 -23.63 11.04 -4.84
C SER A 87 -23.49 9.53 -4.58
N ARG A 88 -22.30 8.98 -4.84
CA ARG A 88 -22.07 7.54 -4.69
C ARG A 88 -20.68 7.20 -4.20
N PHE A 89 -20.56 6.03 -3.61
CA PHE A 89 -19.29 5.35 -3.43
C PHE A 89 -19.17 4.22 -4.45
N LEU A 90 -17.99 4.11 -5.05
CA LEU A 90 -17.59 3.05 -5.97
C LEU A 90 -16.81 1.99 -5.18
N GLY A 91 -17.31 0.77 -5.21
CA GLY A 91 -16.61 -0.40 -4.70
C GLY A 91 -15.78 -1.03 -5.81
N PHE A 92 -14.46 -0.91 -5.70
CA PHE A 92 -13.50 -1.52 -6.60
C PHE A 92 -13.06 -2.89 -6.09
N GLU A 93 -12.85 -3.82 -7.01
CA GLU A 93 -12.29 -5.14 -6.74
C GLU A 93 -11.12 -5.42 -7.69
N ASN A 94 -10.12 -6.13 -7.19
CA ASN A 94 -8.93 -6.53 -7.93
C ASN A 94 -8.68 -8.03 -7.75
N ASP A 95 -9.09 -8.80 -8.74
CA ASP A 95 -8.97 -10.26 -8.74
C ASP A 95 -7.51 -10.73 -8.69
N ALA A 96 -6.56 -9.93 -9.17
CA ALA A 96 -5.16 -10.30 -9.15
C ALA A 96 -4.62 -10.32 -7.71
N ILE A 97 -5.11 -9.44 -6.83
CA ILE A 97 -4.80 -9.50 -5.39
C ILE A 97 -5.38 -10.78 -4.80
N LYS A 98 -6.64 -11.10 -5.13
CA LYS A 98 -7.32 -12.29 -4.64
C LYS A 98 -6.62 -13.60 -5.05
N LYS A 99 -6.01 -13.61 -6.23
CA LYS A 99 -5.28 -14.76 -6.81
C LYS A 99 -3.79 -14.75 -6.47
N GLY A 100 -3.28 -13.76 -5.74
CA GLY A 100 -1.85 -13.61 -5.45
C GLY A 100 -0.98 -13.18 -6.63
N THR A 101 -1.57 -12.85 -7.78
CA THR A 101 -0.88 -12.44 -9.01
C THR A 101 -0.87 -10.92 -9.19
N TYR A 102 -0.93 -10.15 -8.09
CA TYR A 102 -1.15 -8.70 -8.13
C TYR A 102 -0.06 -7.92 -8.87
N ARG A 103 1.20 -8.36 -8.77
CA ARG A 103 2.28 -7.89 -9.65
C ARG A 103 2.75 -9.05 -10.50
N ASP A 104 2.79 -8.84 -11.81
CA ASP A 104 3.45 -9.77 -12.73
C ASP A 104 4.96 -9.49 -12.82
N GLU A 105 5.68 -10.34 -13.55
CA GLU A 105 7.12 -10.20 -13.81
C GLU A 105 7.48 -8.87 -14.50
N ALA A 106 6.51 -8.23 -15.16
CA ALA A 106 6.66 -6.92 -15.78
C ALA A 106 6.37 -5.75 -14.83
N GLY A 107 6.08 -6.03 -13.55
CA GLY A 107 5.76 -5.03 -12.53
C GLY A 107 4.39 -4.36 -12.72
N LYS A 108 3.53 -4.89 -13.59
CA LYS A 108 2.19 -4.36 -13.81
C LYS A 108 1.28 -4.80 -12.69
N LYS A 109 0.56 -3.82 -12.11
CA LYS A 109 -0.45 -4.06 -11.09
C LYS A 109 -1.72 -4.59 -11.76
N GLY A 110 -2.37 -5.56 -11.14
CA GLY A 110 -3.72 -5.98 -11.55
C GLY A 110 -4.69 -4.79 -11.65
N GLU A 111 -5.66 -4.88 -12.54
CA GLU A 111 -6.63 -3.81 -12.81
C GLU A 111 -7.67 -3.71 -11.68
N TRP A 112 -7.93 -2.49 -11.21
CA TRP A 112 -9.04 -2.21 -10.30
C TRP A 112 -10.31 -1.98 -11.09
N ARG A 113 -11.34 -2.79 -10.84
CA ARG A 113 -12.63 -2.70 -11.54
C ARG A 113 -13.74 -2.31 -10.59
N VAL A 114 -14.60 -1.39 -11.01
CA VAL A 114 -15.82 -1.07 -10.26
C VAL A 114 -16.77 -2.27 -10.36
N VAL A 115 -17.07 -2.90 -9.23
CA VAL A 115 -17.99 -4.04 -9.16
C VAL A 115 -19.26 -3.72 -8.38
N LYS A 116 -19.26 -2.64 -7.59
CA LYS A 116 -20.40 -2.26 -6.75
C LYS A 116 -20.57 -0.74 -6.65
N ASN A 117 -21.83 -0.30 -6.58
CA ASN A 117 -22.19 1.11 -6.43
C ASN A 117 -23.07 1.30 -5.18
N PHE A 118 -22.68 2.23 -4.33
CA PHE A 118 -23.37 2.62 -3.09
C PHE A 118 -23.85 4.06 -3.24
N ARG A 119 -25.06 4.26 -3.75
CA ARG A 119 -25.64 5.59 -4.02
C ARG A 119 -26.35 6.12 -2.78
N TYR A 120 -26.38 7.43 -2.60
CA TYR A 120 -27.14 8.12 -1.55
C TYR A 120 -27.79 9.41 -2.07
#